data_AF-A0A1F1WE51-F1
#
_entry.id   AF-A0A1F1WE51-F1
#
_cell.length_a   1.000
_cell.length_b   1.000
_cell.length_c   1.000
_cell.angle_alpha   90.00
_cell.angle_beta   90.00
_cell.angle_gamma   90.00
#
_symmetry.space_group_name_H-M   'P 1'
#
loop_
_entity.id
_entity.type
_entity.pdbx_description
1 polymer ?
#
loop_
_entity_poly.entity_id
_entity_poly.type
_entity_poly.pdbx_seq_one_letter_code
_entity_poly.pdbx_strand_id
1 'polypeptide(L)'
;MSKKNNRKRYRLEEVRPAYEEAVGTEGGTVEFEGKNEKVYTFPHPLFMNDEQQEAMDDASSKYEICEVLLGDQYEEFVADGNSLDDLGMLFGVISRESQEKAQKVRLTRH
;
A
#
# COMPACT_ATOMS: atom_id res chain seq x y z
N MET A 1 39.21 24.60 -8.48
CA MET A 1 38.88 23.74 -7.33
C MET A 1 37.37 23.64 -7.24
N SER A 2 36.78 22.48 -7.59
CA SER A 2 35.32 22.30 -7.54
C SER A 2 34.88 22.13 -6.08
N LYS A 3 34.01 23.03 -5.59
CA LYS A 3 33.40 22.91 -4.25
C LYS A 3 32.59 21.62 -4.20
N LYS A 4 33.09 20.60 -3.48
CA LYS A 4 32.31 19.43 -3.10
C LYS A 4 31.08 19.91 -2.35
N ASN A 5 29.93 19.82 -3.00
CA ASN A 5 28.66 20.24 -2.43
C ASN A 5 28.24 19.14 -1.46
N ASN A 6 28.52 19.30 -0.16
CA ASN A 6 28.23 18.30 0.90
C ASN A 6 26.72 18.15 1.21
N ARG A 7 25.83 18.56 0.30
CA ARG A 7 24.38 18.43 0.48
C ARG A 7 23.95 17.08 -0.05
N LYS A 8 23.15 16.35 0.74
CA LYS A 8 22.51 15.10 0.29
C LYS A 8 21.64 15.42 -0.92
N ARG A 9 21.87 14.74 -2.04
CA ARG A 9 21.00 14.77 -3.23
C ARG A 9 20.48 13.36 -3.46
N TYR A 10 19.20 13.28 -3.78
CA TYR A 10 18.48 12.05 -4.06
C TYR A 10 17.94 12.09 -5.48
N ARG A 11 17.81 10.92 -6.12
CA ARG A 11 17.12 10.77 -7.39
C ARG A 11 15.68 10.40 -7.13
N LEU A 12 14.74 11.23 -7.57
CA LEU A 12 13.32 11.01 -7.31
C LEU A 12 12.79 9.74 -8.00
N GLU A 13 13.31 9.44 -9.19
CA GLU A 13 12.99 8.23 -9.96
C GLU A 13 13.36 6.93 -9.21
N GLU A 14 14.32 6.96 -8.28
CA GLU A 14 14.74 5.80 -7.49
C GLU A 14 13.91 5.62 -6.22
N VAL A 15 13.10 6.62 -5.83
CA VAL A 15 12.36 6.58 -4.56
C VAL A 15 11.28 5.50 -4.61
N ARG A 16 10.38 5.57 -5.59
CA ARG A 16 9.26 4.61 -5.67
C ARG A 16 9.73 3.15 -5.79
N PRO A 17 10.65 2.80 -6.70
CA PRO A 17 11.16 1.43 -6.78
C PRO A 17 11.80 0.94 -5.48
N ALA A 18 12.57 1.78 -4.79
CA ALA A 18 13.21 1.41 -3.53
C ALA A 18 12.19 1.13 -2.40
N TYR A 19 11.07 1.86 -2.39
CA TYR A 19 9.99 1.62 -1.43
C TYR A 19 9.18 0.37 -1.79
N GLU A 20 8.85 0.18 -3.07
CA GLU A 20 8.15 -1.02 -3.58
C GLU A 20 8.95 -2.30 -3.27
N GLU A 21 10.26 -2.29 -3.51
CA GLU A 21 11.18 -3.37 -3.13
C GLU A 21 11.19 -3.61 -1.62
N ALA A 22 11.22 -2.54 -0.82
CA ALA A 22 11.29 -2.64 0.64
C ALA A 22 10.01 -3.20 1.28
N VAL A 23 8.85 -2.92 0.69
CA VAL A 23 7.56 -3.45 1.19
C VAL A 23 7.14 -4.75 0.51
N GLY A 24 7.85 -5.17 -0.54
CA GLY A 24 7.59 -6.42 -1.25
C GLY A 24 6.36 -6.36 -2.16
N THR A 25 6.10 -5.20 -2.77
CA THR A 25 4.96 -4.99 -3.67
C THR A 25 5.47 -4.68 -5.07
N GLU A 26 4.82 -5.20 -6.10
CA GLU A 26 5.03 -4.77 -7.48
C GLU A 26 3.94 -3.76 -7.87
N GLY A 27 4.30 -2.62 -8.45
CA GLY A 27 3.34 -1.58 -8.85
C GLY A 27 2.61 -0.88 -7.70
N GLY A 28 2.94 -1.24 -6.45
CA GLY A 28 2.32 -0.70 -5.25
C GLY A 28 1.01 -1.38 -4.85
N THR A 29 0.78 -2.63 -5.28
CA THR A 29 -0.39 -3.43 -4.87
C THR A 29 -0.02 -4.54 -3.89
N VAL A 30 -0.96 -4.89 -3.02
CA VAL A 30 -0.91 -6.07 -2.16
C VAL A 30 -1.78 -7.15 -2.79
N GLU A 31 -1.25 -8.36 -2.89
CA GLU A 31 -2.02 -9.56 -3.24
C GLU A 31 -2.31 -10.37 -1.99
N PHE A 32 -3.52 -10.91 -1.87
CA PHE A 32 -3.90 -11.76 -0.75
C PHE A 32 -4.90 -12.84 -1.19
N GLU A 33 -4.85 -13.99 -0.53
CA GLU A 33 -5.78 -15.09 -0.77
C GLU A 33 -7.04 -14.92 0.08
N GLY A 34 -8.19 -14.90 -0.58
CA GLY A 34 -9.49 -15.06 0.04
C GLY A 34 -9.91 -16.52 0.11
N LYS A 35 -11.19 -16.74 0.40
CA LYS A 35 -11.84 -18.04 0.27
C LYS A 35 -11.76 -18.57 -1.16
N ASN A 36 -11.89 -19.89 -1.29
CA ASN A 36 -11.80 -20.60 -2.56
C ASN A 36 -10.44 -20.43 -3.28
N GLU A 37 -9.37 -20.11 -2.53
CA GLU A 37 -8.02 -19.87 -3.05
C GLU A 37 -7.98 -18.74 -4.11
N LYS A 38 -9.00 -17.87 -4.10
CA LYS A 38 -9.09 -16.76 -5.03
C LYS A 38 -8.20 -15.62 -4.55
N VAL A 39 -7.39 -15.10 -5.46
CA VAL A 39 -6.50 -13.97 -5.19
C VAL A 39 -7.24 -12.66 -5.43
N TYR A 40 -7.14 -11.78 -4.45
CA TYR A 40 -7.66 -10.43 -4.48
C TYR A 40 -6.51 -9.44 -4.33
N THR A 41 -6.72 -8.20 -4.77
CA THR A 41 -5.71 -7.15 -4.67
C THR A 41 -6.28 -5.86 -4.12
N PHE A 42 -5.44 -5.08 -3.43
CA PHE A 42 -5.74 -3.70 -3.03
C PHE A 42 -4.47 -2.84 -3.09
N PRO A 43 -4.60 -1.49 -3.22
CA PRO A 43 -3.45 -0.60 -3.23
C PRO A 43 -2.74 -0.60 -1.87
N HIS A 44 -1.43 -0.80 -1.88
CA HIS A 44 -0.64 -0.74 -0.66
C HIS A 44 -0.71 0.68 -0.05
N PRO A 45 -0.83 0.84 1.28
CA PRO A 45 -1.09 2.12 1.94
C PRO A 45 -0.13 3.27 1.56
N LEU A 46 1.14 2.96 1.31
CA LEU A 46 2.14 3.97 0.88
C LEU A 46 1.95 4.50 -0.53
N PHE A 47 1.15 3.84 -1.36
CA PHE A 47 1.00 4.12 -2.78
C PHE A 47 -0.44 4.41 -3.18
N MET A 48 -1.34 4.57 -2.21
CA MET A 48 -2.70 5.05 -2.45
C MET A 48 -2.64 6.46 -3.03
N ASN A 49 -3.43 6.72 -4.06
CA ASN A 49 -3.56 8.07 -4.64
C ASN A 49 -4.41 8.96 -3.72
N ASP A 50 -4.48 10.26 -4.02
CA ASP A 50 -5.18 11.24 -3.18
C ASP A 50 -6.68 10.90 -3.04
N GLU A 51 -7.34 10.50 -4.13
CA GLU A 51 -8.76 10.11 -4.13
C GLU A 51 -9.03 8.88 -3.23
N GLN A 52 -8.15 7.88 -3.29
CA GLN A 52 -8.23 6.69 -2.44
C GLN A 52 -7.98 7.03 -0.97
N GLN A 53 -7.05 7.94 -0.67
CA GLN A 53 -6.80 8.39 0.70
C GLN A 53 -7.98 9.17 1.25
N GLU A 54 -8.55 10.10 0.48
CA GLU A 54 -9.76 10.84 0.87
C GLU A 54 -10.94 9.89 1.11
N ALA A 55 -11.14 8.91 0.23
CA ALA A 55 -12.20 7.92 0.40
C ALA A 55 -12.00 7.02 1.64
N MET A 56 -10.76 6.67 1.98
CA MET A 56 -10.45 5.94 3.22
C MET A 56 -10.68 6.79 4.48
N ASP A 57 -10.36 8.08 4.43
CA ASP A 57 -10.56 9.00 5.55
C ASP A 57 -12.07 9.28 5.79
N ASP A 58 -12.87 9.32 4.72
CA ASP A 58 -14.32 9.48 4.78
C ASP A 58 -15.06 8.19 5.16
N ALA A 59 -14.43 7.02 5.00
CA ALA A 59 -15.03 5.74 5.32
C ALA A 59 -15.24 5.58 6.83
N SER A 60 -16.50 5.42 7.23
CA SER A 60 -16.94 5.34 8.63
C SER A 60 -17.23 3.90 9.09
N SER A 61 -17.35 2.98 8.13
CA SER A 61 -17.67 1.58 8.36
C SER A 61 -16.68 0.65 7.68
N LYS A 62 -16.63 -0.59 8.17
CA LYS A 62 -15.78 -1.63 7.57
C LYS A 62 -16.19 -1.97 6.15
N TYR A 63 -17.48 -1.81 5.82
CA TYR A 63 -18.01 -2.00 4.47
C TYR A 63 -17.42 -0.97 3.51
N GLU A 64 -17.52 0.32 3.86
CA GLU A 64 -16.97 1.42 3.06
C GLU A 64 -15.45 1.28 2.88
N ILE A 65 -14.72 0.92 3.95
CA ILE A 65 -13.27 0.66 3.86
C ILE A 65 -12.98 -0.46 2.85
N CYS A 66 -13.70 -1.58 2.91
CA CYS A 66 -13.45 -2.70 2.01
C CYS A 66 -13.85 -2.38 0.56
N GLU A 67 -14.89 -1.58 0.36
CA GLU A 67 -15.30 -1.09 -0.95
C GLU A 67 -14.22 -0.20 -1.57
N VAL A 68 -13.62 0.70 -0.79
CA VAL A 68 -12.50 1.54 -1.25
C VAL A 68 -11.26 0.70 -1.58
N LEU A 69 -10.95 -0.32 -0.76
CA LEU A 69 -9.77 -1.16 -0.97
C LEU A 69 -9.89 -2.08 -2.18
N LEU A 70 -11.07 -2.68 -2.39
CA LEU A 70 -11.27 -3.70 -3.42
C LEU A 70 -11.84 -3.16 -4.73
N GLY A 71 -12.54 -2.02 -4.70
CA GLY A 71 -13.23 -1.45 -5.86
C GLY A 71 -14.12 -2.49 -6.53
N ASP A 72 -13.87 -2.74 -7.81
CA ASP A 72 -14.62 -3.68 -8.65
C ASP A 72 -14.65 -5.13 -8.10
N GLN A 73 -13.69 -5.51 -7.26
CA GLN A 73 -13.62 -6.87 -6.67
C GLN A 73 -14.49 -7.03 -5.42
N TYR A 74 -15.05 -5.94 -4.88
CA TYR A 74 -15.78 -5.95 -3.61
C TYR A 74 -17.01 -6.88 -3.62
N GLU A 75 -17.85 -6.78 -4.65
CA GLU A 75 -19.06 -7.59 -4.74
C GLU A 75 -18.74 -9.09 -4.77
N GLU A 76 -17.70 -9.46 -5.52
CA GLU A 76 -17.25 -10.85 -5.61
C GLU A 76 -16.64 -11.35 -4.30
N PHE A 77 -15.83 -10.51 -3.63
CA PHE A 77 -15.25 -10.81 -2.32
C PHE A 77 -16.33 -11.12 -1.28
N VAL A 78 -17.41 -10.32 -1.25
CA VAL A 78 -18.55 -10.52 -0.37
C VAL A 78 -19.36 -11.76 -0.76
N ALA A 79 -19.58 -11.99 -2.07
CA ALA A 79 -20.31 -13.15 -2.56
C ALA A 79 -19.61 -14.48 -2.23
N ASP A 80 -18.28 -14.50 -2.23
CA ASP A 80 -17.46 -15.62 -1.77
C ASP A 80 -17.53 -15.85 -0.24
N GLY A 81 -18.19 -14.95 0.49
CA GLY A 81 -18.38 -15.03 1.93
C GLY A 81 -17.12 -14.71 2.72
N ASN A 82 -16.21 -13.91 2.16
CA ASN A 82 -15.02 -13.46 2.88
C ASN A 82 -15.38 -12.50 4.04
N SER A 83 -14.46 -12.38 4.99
CA SER A 83 -14.61 -11.51 6.16
C SER A 83 -14.11 -10.10 5.86
N LEU A 84 -15.01 -9.12 5.94
CA LEU A 84 -14.65 -7.69 5.84
C LEU A 84 -13.78 -7.25 7.02
N ASP A 85 -14.02 -7.83 8.20
CA ASP A 85 -13.24 -7.57 9.40
C ASP A 85 -11.78 -7.99 9.21
N ASP A 86 -11.54 -9.15 8.60
CA ASP A 86 -10.20 -9.68 8.38
C ASP A 86 -9.43 -8.85 7.34
N LEU A 87 -10.12 -8.39 6.29
CA LEU A 87 -9.53 -7.48 5.31
C LEU A 87 -9.11 -6.14 5.94
N GLY A 88 -9.97 -5.55 6.77
CA GLY A 88 -9.63 -4.34 7.52
C GLY A 88 -8.44 -4.55 8.47
N MET A 89 -8.35 -5.71 9.13
CA MET A 89 -7.19 -6.05 9.96
C MET A 89 -5.91 -6.22 9.13
N LEU A 90 -5.98 -6.89 7.98
CA LEU A 90 -4.86 -7.05 7.06
C LEU A 90 -4.32 -5.68 6.61
N PHE A 91 -5.21 -4.78 6.18
CA PHE A 91 -4.85 -3.42 5.80
C PHE A 91 -4.16 -2.66 6.95
N GLY A 92 -4.67 -2.78 8.18
CA GLY A 92 -4.07 -2.16 9.36
C GLY A 92 -2.68 -2.72 9.71
N VAL A 93 -2.48 -4.04 9.59
CA VAL A 93 -1.19 -4.69 9.78
C VAL A 93 -0.18 -4.19 8.76
N ILE A 94 -0.54 -4.20 7.48
CA ILE A 94 0.33 -3.72 6.41
C ILE A 94 0.69 -2.25 6.65
N SER A 95 -0.29 -1.39 6.93
CA SER A 95 -0.05 0.03 7.22
C SER A 95 1.00 0.25 8.31
N ARG A 96 0.93 -0.54 9.38
CA ARG A 96 1.92 -0.48 10.48
C ARG A 96 3.29 -1.00 10.04
N GLU A 97 3.34 -2.14 9.35
CA GLU A 97 4.60 -2.68 8.83
C GLU A 97 5.28 -1.74 7.85
N SER A 98 4.51 -1.09 6.98
CA SER A 98 5.00 -0.13 6.00
C SER A 98 5.72 1.03 6.67
N GLN A 99 5.20 1.54 7.79
CA GLN A 99 5.88 2.60 8.56
C GLN A 99 7.23 2.15 9.10
N GLU A 100 7.36 0.90 9.55
CA GLU A 100 8.62 0.34 10.04
C GLU A 100 9.62 0.05 8.91
N LYS A 101 9.15 -0.46 7.78
CA LYS A 101 9.97 -0.75 6.58
C LYS A 101 10.43 0.52 5.88
N ALA A 102 9.55 1.52 5.77
CA ALA A 102 9.84 2.85 5.22
C ALA A 102 11.04 3.53 5.90
N GLN A 103 11.16 3.38 7.22
CA GLN A 103 12.28 3.95 7.99
C GLN A 103 13.64 3.32 7.64
N LYS A 104 13.64 2.12 7.06
CA LYS A 104 14.84 1.36 6.72
C LYS A 104 15.27 1.56 5.27
N VAL A 105 14.45 2.20 4.43
CA VAL A 105 14.76 2.45 3.01
C VAL A 105 16.01 3.31 2.89
N ARG A 106 17.00 2.81 2.16
CA ARG A 106 18.26 3.51 1.88
C ARG A 106 18.27 4.01 0.44
N LEU A 107 17.98 5.29 0.27
CA LEU A 107 18.09 5.93 -1.04
C LEU A 107 19.56 6.21 -1.40
N THR A 108 19.90 5.98 -2.67
CA THR A 108 21.21 6.30 -3.23
C THR A 108 21.47 7.80 -3.14
N ARG A 109 22.67 8.17 -2.69
CA ARG A 109 23.12 9.56 -2.62
C ARG A 109 23.95 9.90 -3.84
N HIS A 110 23.72 11.07 -4.43
CA HIS A 110 24.51 11.63 -5.52
C HIS A 110 25.24 12.92 -5.14
#